data_AF-A0AAN8UYT2-F1
#
_entry.id   AF-A0AAN8UYT2-F1
#
_cell.length_a   1.000
_cell.length_b   1.000
_cell.length_c   1.000
_cell.angle_alpha   90.00
_cell.angle_beta   90.00
_cell.angle_gamma   90.00
#
_symmetry.space_group_name_H-M   'P 1'
#
loop_
_entity.id
_entity.type
_entity.pdbx_description
1 polymer ?
#
loop_
_entity_poly.entity_id
_entity_poly.type
_entity_poly.pdbx_seq_one_letter_code
_entity_poly.pdbx_strand_id
1 'polypeptide(L)' 'MTALLFLFGILSDAEETSQNSKLEFSEDEETLITRMFNLVGERWSLIAGRIPGRTAEEIEKYWTSRYSTSE' A
#
# COMPACT_ATOMS: atom_id res chain seq x y z
N MET A 1 -45.67 -2.87 15.64
CA MET A 1 -44.53 -3.55 16.30
C MET A 1 -43.85 -4.45 15.28
N THR A 2 -42.51 -4.36 15.19
CA THR A 2 -41.56 -5.28 14.54
C THR A 2 -41.57 -5.45 13.00
N ALA A 3 -41.53 -4.36 12.22
CA ALA A 3 -41.15 -4.45 10.80
C ALA A 3 -40.16 -3.35 10.33
N LEU A 4 -39.51 -2.66 11.29
CA LEU A 4 -38.44 -1.67 11.03
C LEU A 4 -37.09 -2.10 11.62
N LEU A 5 -37.00 -3.29 12.22
CA LEU A 5 -35.75 -3.82 12.81
C LEU A 5 -34.95 -4.74 11.87
N PHE A 6 -35.44 -5.01 10.65
CA PHE A 6 -34.66 -5.76 9.65
C PHE A 6 -33.91 -4.88 8.65
N LEU A 7 -34.15 -3.56 8.66
CA LEU A 7 -33.44 -2.63 7.76
C LEU A 7 -32.23 -1.95 8.43
N PHE A 8 -31.97 -2.24 9.71
CA PHE A 8 -30.82 -1.69 10.47
C PHE A 8 -29.74 -2.73 10.78
N GLY A 9 -29.84 -3.96 10.26
CA GLY A 9 -29.01 -5.09 10.70
C GLY A 9 -28.14 -5.79 9.64
N ILE A 10 -28.25 -5.47 8.34
CA ILE A 10 -27.47 -6.14 7.27
C ILE A 10 -26.98 -5.14 6.21
N LEU A 11 -26.40 -4.04 6.65
CA LEU A 11 -25.34 -3.42 5.86
C LEU A 11 -24.16 -3.30 6.82
N SER A 12 -23.62 -4.46 7.22
CA SER A 12 -22.36 -4.94 6.66
C SER A 12 -21.40 -3.77 6.53
N ASP A 13 -20.78 -3.50 7.68
CA ASP A 13 -19.47 -2.91 7.77
C ASP A 13 -18.55 -3.47 6.67
N ALA A 14 -17.76 -2.56 6.10
CA ALA A 14 -16.67 -2.83 5.18
C ALA A 14 -17.05 -3.28 3.76
N GLU A 15 -17.44 -2.32 2.92
CA GLU A 15 -16.91 -2.27 1.55
C GLU A 15 -16.97 -0.83 1.02
N GLU A 16 -16.07 0.04 1.47
CA GLU A 16 -15.69 1.22 0.68
C GLU A 16 -14.33 0.95 0.04
N THR A 17 -14.37 0.17 -1.03
CA THR A 17 -13.33 0.09 -2.05
C THR A 17 -13.19 1.44 -2.75
N SER A 18 -12.33 2.32 -2.26
CA SER A 18 -11.94 3.56 -2.94
C SER A 18 -10.42 3.61 -3.13
N GLN A 19 -9.97 2.94 -4.19
CA GLN A 19 -8.71 3.18 -4.91
C GLN A 19 -7.44 3.41 -4.07
N ASN A 20 -7.07 2.46 -3.23
CA ASN A 20 -5.65 2.20 -3.00
C ASN A 20 -5.41 0.74 -3.35
N SER A 21 -5.15 0.48 -4.63
CA SER A 21 -4.52 -0.76 -5.05
C SER A 21 -3.21 -0.84 -4.27
N LYS A 22 -3.23 -1.51 -3.12
CA LYS A 22 -2.04 -1.85 -2.34
C LYS A 22 -1.05 -2.37 -3.36
N LEU A 23 0.02 -1.63 -3.59
CA LEU A 23 1.02 -2.07 -4.55
C LEU A 23 1.58 -3.37 -3.97
N GLU A 24 1.24 -4.48 -4.62
CA GLU A 24 1.66 -5.81 -4.20
C GLU A 24 3.13 -5.95 -4.60
N PHE A 25 4.04 -5.80 -3.64
CA PHE A 25 5.46 -6.11 -3.81
C PHE A 25 5.75 -7.50 -3.24
N SER A 26 6.60 -8.26 -3.90
CA SER A 26 7.10 -9.53 -3.36
C SER A 26 8.07 -9.30 -2.20
N GLU A 27 8.22 -10.25 -1.29
CA GLU A 27 9.14 -10.16 -0.15
C GLU A 27 10.58 -9.86 -0.58
N ASP A 28 11.01 -10.40 -1.72
CA ASP A 28 12.31 -10.09 -2.33
C ASP A 28 12.42 -8.62 -2.75
N GLU A 29 11.37 -8.07 -3.37
CA GLU A 29 11.30 -6.66 -3.78
C GLU A 29 11.27 -5.76 -2.54
N GLU A 30 10.44 -6.06 -1.54
CA GLU A 30 10.33 -5.30 -0.29
C GLU A 30 11.68 -5.26 0.46
N THR A 31 12.37 -6.40 0.53
CA THR A 31 13.71 -6.52 1.12
C THR A 31 14.71 -5.67 0.36
N LEU A 32 14.66 -5.69 -0.98
CA LEU A 32 15.57 -4.90 -1.81
C LEU A 32 15.31 -3.39 -1.64
N ILE A 33 14.04 -2.97 -1.64
CA ILE A 33 13.62 -1.58 -1.40
C ILE A 33 14.15 -1.11 -0.05
N THR A 34 13.94 -1.89 1.01
CA THR A 34 14.38 -1.55 2.36
C THR A 34 15.91 -1.44 2.45
N ARG A 35 16.66 -2.40 1.90
CA ARG A 35 18.13 -2.35 1.89
C ARG A 35 18.65 -1.15 1.10
N MET A 36 18.09 -0.91 -0.08
CA MET A 36 18.52 0.21 -0.92
C MET A 36 18.17 1.56 -0.29
N PHE A 37 16.99 1.72 0.29
CA PHE A 37 16.60 2.93 1.00
C PHE A 37 17.57 3.25 2.15
N ASN A 38 17.99 2.24 2.93
CA ASN A 38 19.01 2.42 3.96
C ASN A 38 20.38 2.84 3.41
N LEU A 39 20.70 2.53 2.16
CA LEU A 39 21.97 2.87 1.52
C LEU A 39 21.97 4.23 0.83
N VAL A 40 20.87 4.58 0.15
CA VAL A 40 20.80 5.76 -0.74
C VAL A 40 19.72 6.78 -0.37
N GLY A 41 18.86 6.46 0.60
CA GLY A 41 17.70 7.27 1.01
C GLY A 41 16.57 7.28 -0.03
N GLU A 42 15.88 8.41 -0.14
CA GLU A 42 14.74 8.67 -1.05
C GLU A 42 15.13 8.75 -2.55
N ARG A 43 16.26 8.16 -2.94
CA ARG A 43 16.70 8.14 -4.35
C ARG A 43 15.95 7.07 -5.13
N TRP A 44 14.64 7.22 -5.27
CA TRP A 44 13.73 6.23 -5.84
C TRP A 44 14.14 5.74 -7.24
N SER A 45 14.63 6.63 -8.11
CA SER A 45 15.12 6.26 -9.44
C SER A 45 16.29 5.27 -9.41
N LEU A 46 17.17 5.36 -8.40
CA LEU A 46 18.27 4.40 -8.23
C LEU A 46 17.77 3.04 -7.70
N ILE A 47 16.74 3.07 -6.86
CA ILE A 47 16.13 1.85 -6.31
C ILE A 47 15.36 1.11 -7.41
N ALA A 48 14.52 1.82 -8.17
CA ALA A 48 13.78 1.29 -9.31
C ALA A 48 14.69 0.67 -10.38
N GLY A 49 15.87 1.27 -10.62
CA GLY A 49 16.86 0.71 -11.53
C GLY A 49 17.39 -0.69 -11.14
N ARG A 50 17.10 -1.17 -9.92
CA ARG A 50 17.46 -2.52 -9.45
C ARG A 50 16.26 -3.47 -9.36
N ILE A 51 15.03 -3.00 -9.55
CA ILE A 51 13.82 -3.81 -9.49
C ILE A 51 13.15 -3.78 -10.87
N PRO A 52 13.43 -4.79 -11.72
CA PRO A 52 12.87 -4.81 -13.06
C PRO A 52 11.34 -4.86 -13.02
N GLY A 53 10.70 -4.00 -13.81
CA GLY A 53 9.23 -3.91 -13.85
C GLY A 53 8.60 -3.02 -12.77
N ARG A 54 9.40 -2.35 -11.93
CA ARG A 54 8.94 -1.34 -10.98
C ARG A 54 9.45 0.04 -11.33
N THR A 55 8.60 1.03 -11.14
CA THR A 55 8.93 2.45 -11.33
C THR A 55 9.31 3.09 -10.00
N ALA A 56 10.02 4.22 -10.09
CA ALA A 56 10.37 5.02 -8.91
C ALA A 56 9.10 5.48 -8.16
N GLU A 57 8.08 5.87 -8.91
CA GLU A 57 6.78 6.34 -8.40
C GLU A 57 6.05 5.26 -7.61
N GLU A 58 6.06 4.01 -8.08
CA GLU A 58 5.47 2.88 -7.36
C GLU A 58 6.20 2.61 -6.04
N ILE A 59 7.54 2.65 -6.05
CA ILE A 59 8.36 2.38 -4.85
C ILE A 59 8.15 3.49 -3.81
N GLU A 60 8.13 4.76 -4.24
CA GLU A 60 7.83 5.90 -3.37
C GLU A 60 6.44 5.79 -2.74
N LYS A 61 5.43 5.42 -3.55
CA LYS A 61 4.06 5.23 -3.07
C LYS A 61 3.97 4.07 -2.09
N TYR A 62 4.65 2.96 -2.35
CA TYR A 62 4.73 1.83 -1.42
C TYR A 62 5.37 2.23 -0.10
N TRP A 63 6.51 2.92 -0.14
CA TRP A 63 7.23 3.37 1.05
C TRP A 63 6.37 4.33 1.88
N THR A 64 5.85 5.39 1.26
CA THR A 64 4.95 6.34 1.94
C THR A 64 3.72 5.63 2.50
N SER A 65 3.07 4.74 1.75
CA SER A 65 1.92 3.99 2.27
C SER A 65 2.27 3.06 3.43
N ARG A 66 3.50 2.51 3.48
CA ARG A 66 3.95 1.54 4.50
C ARG A 66 4.40 2.21 5.79
N TYR A 67 4.97 3.41 5.69
CA TYR A 67 5.59 4.15 6.80
C TYR A 67 4.82 5.41 7.23
N SER A 68 3.88 5.93 6.43
CA SER A 68 3.02 7.07 6.81
C SER A 68 1.77 6.70 7.59
N THR A 69 1.43 5.41 7.76
CA THR A 69 0.31 4.98 8.64
C THR A 69 0.70 4.99 10.11
N SER A 70 1.10 6.16 10.60
CA SER A 70 1.24 6.44 12.04
C SER A 70 0.80 7.88 12.28
N GLU A 71 -0.52 8.05 12.35
CA GLU A 71 -1.24 8.91 13.30
C GLU A 71 -2.70 8.44 13.40
#